data_AF-A0A7W1J6X5-F1
#
_entry.id   AF-A0A7W1J6X5-F1
#
_cell.length_a   1.000
_cell.length_b   1.000
_cell.length_c   1.000
_cell.angle_alpha   90.00
_cell.angle_beta   90.00
_cell.angle_gamma   90.00
#
_symmetry.space_group_name_H-M   'P 1'
#
loop_
_entity.id
_entity.type
_entity.pdbx_description
1 polymer ?
#
loop_
_entity_poly.entity_id
_entity_poly.type
_entity_poly.pdbx_seq_one_letter_code
_entity_poly.pdbx_strand_id
1 'polypeptide(L)'
;MIRKNIPNAITCGNLLCGCFAIVSIFKGDLIWSTYLVGIALVLDFLDGFLARLLKVSSSIGKELDSLADMVTFGVVPGMVMFQMIH
;
A
#
# COMPACT_ATOMS: atom_id res chain seq x y z
N MET A 1 10.13 16.35 -15.55
CA MET A 1 8.80 16.26 -14.92
C MET A 1 8.32 14.81 -14.80
N ILE A 2 8.41 13.97 -15.84
CA ILE A 2 7.90 12.58 -15.86
C ILE A 2 8.60 11.60 -14.90
N ARG A 3 9.91 11.73 -14.66
CA ARG A 3 10.67 10.81 -13.78
C ARG A 3 10.29 10.88 -12.29
N LYS A 4 9.62 11.97 -11.85
CA LYS A 4 9.14 12.17 -10.47
C LYS A 4 7.87 11.37 -10.16
N ASN A 5 7.12 10.97 -11.18
CA ASN A 5 5.80 10.37 -11.00
C ASN A 5 5.83 8.84 -11.00
N ILE A 6 6.96 8.22 -11.36
CA ILE A 6 7.10 6.75 -11.41
C ILE A 6 6.97 6.13 -10.01
N PRO A 7 7.67 6.63 -8.97
CA PRO A 7 7.50 6.11 -7.61
C PRO A 7 6.08 6.34 -7.10
N ASN A 8 5.56 7.58 -7.24
CA ASN A 8 4.22 7.92 -6.79
C ASN A 8 3.11 7.07 -7.43
N ALA A 9 3.26 6.65 -8.70
CA ALA A 9 2.30 5.78 -9.36
C ALA A 9 2.30 4.36 -8.75
N ILE A 10 3.47 3.89 -8.31
CA ILE A 10 3.61 2.60 -7.62
C ILE A 10 3.06 2.68 -6.20
N THR A 11 3.31 3.78 -5.49
CA THR A 11 2.71 4.07 -4.17
C THR A 11 1.18 4.11 -4.23
N CYS A 12 0.61 4.72 -5.28
CA CYS A 12 -0.84 4.63 -5.55
C CYS A 12 -1.30 3.19 -5.77
N GLY A 13 -0.46 2.34 -6.37
CA GLY A 13 -0.70 0.90 -6.50
C GLY A 13 -0.77 0.20 -5.14
N ASN A 14 0.19 0.47 -4.24
CA ASN A 14 0.16 -0.01 -2.84
C ASN A 14 -1.16 0.38 -2.16
N LEU A 15 -1.52 1.67 -2.22
CA LEU A 15 -2.76 2.18 -1.64
C LEU A 15 -4.02 1.49 -2.21
N LEU A 16 -4.09 1.27 -3.52
CA LEU A 16 -5.21 0.56 -4.16
C LEU A 16 -5.29 -0.89 -3.68
N CYS A 17 -4.15 -1.58 -3.55
CA CYS A 17 -4.12 -2.93 -2.98
C CYS A 17 -4.61 -2.95 -1.53
N GLY A 18 -4.22 -1.97 -0.71
CA GLY A 18 -4.74 -1.78 0.65
C GLY A 18 -6.26 -1.59 0.69
N CYS A 19 -6.81 -0.74 -0.19
CA CYS A 19 -8.25 -0.55 -0.31
C CYS A 19 -8.99 -1.83 -0.75
N PHE A 20 -8.46 -2.57 -1.72
CA PHE A 20 -9.06 -3.85 -2.13
C PHE A 20 -8.94 -4.92 -1.03
N ALA A 21 -7.87 -4.90 -0.25
CA ALA A 21 -7.71 -5.80 0.90
C ALA A 21 -8.80 -5.52 1.95
N ILE A 22 -9.08 -4.25 2.23
CA ILE A 22 -10.18 -3.83 3.11
C ILE A 22 -11.53 -4.34 2.59
N VAL A 23 -11.82 -4.16 1.30
CA VAL A 23 -13.07 -4.66 0.69
C VAL A 23 -13.18 -6.19 0.77
N SER A 24 -12.07 -6.90 0.62
CA SER A 24 -12.03 -8.37 0.73
C SER A 24 -12.28 -8.84 2.17
N ILE A 25 -11.74 -8.13 3.17
CA ILE A 25 -12.01 -8.38 4.60
C ILE A 25 -13.48 -8.23 4.91
N PHE A 26 -14.13 -7.17 4.41
CA PHE A 26 -15.57 -6.97 4.61
C PHE A 26 -16.44 -8.07 3.99
N LYS A 27 -15.93 -8.76 2.95
CA LYS A 27 -16.59 -9.93 2.36
C LYS A 27 -16.32 -11.23 3.12
N GLY A 28 -15.52 -11.18 4.20
CA GLY A 28 -15.07 -12.34 4.97
C GLY A 28 -13.90 -13.09 4.33
N ASP A 29 -13.33 -12.58 3.23
CA ASP A 29 -12.28 -13.26 2.47
C ASP A 29 -10.88 -12.81 2.91
N LEU A 30 -10.46 -13.34 4.07
CA LEU A 30 -9.18 -13.03 4.69
C LEU A 30 -7.98 -13.57 3.90
N ILE A 31 -8.17 -14.64 3.12
CA ILE A 31 -7.13 -15.25 2.31
C ILE A 31 -6.76 -14.29 1.17
N TRP A 32 -7.76 -13.79 0.44
CA TRP A 32 -7.55 -12.82 -0.63
C TRP A 32 -6.98 -11.50 -0.12
N SER A 33 -7.42 -11.05 1.05
CA SER A 33 -6.85 -9.86 1.71
C SER A 33 -5.34 -10.03 1.99
N THR A 34 -4.93 -11.19 2.48
CA THR A 34 -3.51 -11.48 2.77
C THR A 34 -2.66 -11.44 1.50
N TYR A 35 -3.15 -12.00 0.39
CA TYR A 35 -2.44 -11.91 -0.90
C TYR A 35 -2.32 -10.47 -1.39
N LEU A 36 -3.37 -9.66 -1.23
CA LEU A 36 -3.37 -8.24 -1.60
C LEU A 36 -2.36 -7.43 -0.78
N VAL A 37 -2.27 -7.68 0.53
CA VAL A 37 -1.25 -7.06 1.40
C VAL A 37 0.16 -7.51 0.99
N GLY A 38 0.35 -8.78 0.64
CA GLY A 38 1.62 -9.28 0.13
C GLY A 38 2.06 -8.59 -1.16
N ILE A 39 1.13 -8.35 -2.09
CA ILE A 39 1.39 -7.58 -3.32
C ILE A 39 1.72 -6.12 -2.98
N ALA A 40 0.96 -5.53 -2.06
CA ALA A 40 1.16 -4.16 -1.62
C ALA A 40 2.57 -3.94 -1.01
N LEU A 41 3.05 -4.89 -0.21
CA LEU A 41 4.42 -4.94 0.31
C LEU A 41 5.49 -4.93 -0.79
N VAL A 42 5.27 -5.68 -1.87
CA VAL A 42 6.20 -5.72 -2.99
C VAL A 42 6.21 -4.39 -3.74
N LEU A 43 5.06 -3.75 -3.90
CA LEU A 43 4.94 -2.43 -4.53
C LEU A 43 5.65 -1.35 -3.70
N ASP A 44 5.50 -1.39 -2.38
CA ASP A 44 6.18 -0.51 -1.41
C ASP A 44 7.70 -0.69 -1.38
N PHE A 45 8.16 -1.92 -1.62
CA PHE A 45 9.58 -2.15 -1.78
C PHE A 45 10.10 -1.55 -3.10
N LEU A 46 9.29 -1.63 -4.16
CA LEU A 46 9.65 -1.16 -5.49
C LEU A 46 9.65 0.37 -5.61
N ASP A 47 8.68 1.08 -5.04
CA ASP A 47 8.69 2.55 -5.05
C ASP A 47 9.81 3.13 -4.19
N GLY A 48 10.08 2.57 -3.01
CA GLY A 48 11.20 2.93 -2.16
C GLY A 48 12.57 2.64 -2.79
N PHE A 49 12.67 1.58 -3.59
CA PHE A 49 13.84 1.27 -4.40
C PHE A 49 14.01 2.26 -5.56
N LEU A 50 12.94 2.53 -6.32
CA LEU A 50 12.97 3.45 -7.45
C LEU A 50 13.20 4.91 -7.02
N ALA A 51 12.65 5.34 -5.89
CA ALA A 51 12.88 6.65 -5.31
C ALA A 51 14.37 6.86 -4.97
N ARG A 52 15.01 5.82 -4.40
CA ARG A 52 16.46 5.81 -4.12
C ARG A 52 17.29 5.79 -5.40
N LEU A 53 16.95 4.93 -6.36
CA LEU A 53 17.68 4.78 -7.63
C LEU A 53 17.63 6.07 -8.46
N LEU A 54 16.48 6.73 -8.50
CA LEU A 54 16.27 7.94 -9.29
C LEU A 54 16.78 9.21 -8.59
N LYS A 55 17.20 9.13 -7.31
CA LYS A 55 17.51 10.31 -6.44
C LYS A 55 16.41 11.37 -6.47
N VAL A 56 15.16 10.91 -6.59
CA VAL A 56 14.01 11.76 -6.83
C VAL A 56 13.06 11.55 -5.66
N SER A 57 13.33 12.27 -4.58
CA SER A 57 12.43 12.37 -3.42
C SER A 57 11.66 13.68 -3.51
N SER A 58 10.36 13.60 -3.83
CA SER A 58 9.46 14.74 -3.67
C SER A 58 8.83 14.70 -2.29
N SER A 59 8.61 15.85 -1.65
CA SER A 59 7.92 15.94 -0.36
C SER A 59 6.53 15.31 -0.41
N ILE A 60 5.79 15.57 -1.48
CA ILE A 60 4.46 15.00 -1.75
C ILE A 60 4.50 13.48 -1.87
N GLY A 61 5.49 12.93 -2.57
CA GLY A 61 5.64 11.46 -2.72
C GLY A 61 5.88 10.79 -1.37
N LYS A 62 6.66 11.43 -0.49
CA LYS A 62 6.93 10.91 0.86
C LYS A 62 5.69 10.92 1.76
N GLU A 63 4.84 11.94 1.66
CA GLU A 63 3.56 11.95 2.38
C GLU A 63 2.60 10.89 1.84
N LEU A 64 2.55 10.71 0.52
CA LEU A 64 1.72 9.68 -0.12
C LEU A 64 2.15 8.26 0.29
N ASP A 65 3.45 8.02 0.35
CA ASP A 65 4.09 6.79 0.85
C ASP A 65 3.64 6.47 2.28
N SER A 66 3.78 7.45 3.17
CA SER A 66 3.32 7.32 4.56
C SER A 66 1.81 7.07 4.68
N LEU A 67 0.99 7.67 3.81
CA LEU A 67 -0.45 7.43 3.78
C LEU A 67 -0.79 6.02 3.27
N ALA A 68 -0.09 5.55 2.24
CA ALA A 68 -0.25 4.19 1.73
C ALA A 68 0.13 3.17 2.82
N ASP A 69 1.28 3.34 3.46
CA ASP A 69 1.73 2.51 4.58
C ASP A 69 0.72 2.47 5.73
N MET A 70 0.14 3.62 6.10
CA MET A 70 -0.87 3.69 7.15
C MET A 70 -2.09 2.83 6.81
N VAL A 71 -2.52 2.81 5.55
CA VAL A 71 -3.67 1.99 5.12
C VAL A 71 -3.29 0.52 5.09
N THR A 72 -2.18 0.17 4.46
CA THR A 72 -1.78 -1.21 4.19
C THR A 72 -1.27 -1.93 5.45
N PHE A 73 -0.52 -1.25 6.32
CA PHE A 73 0.06 -1.82 7.54
C PHE A 73 -0.63 -1.38 8.83
N GLY A 74 -1.40 -0.29 8.81
CA GLY A 74 -2.19 0.14 9.97
C GLY A 74 -3.62 -0.35 9.90
N VAL A 75 -4.36 0.09 8.88
CA VAL A 75 -5.81 -0.16 8.79
C VAL A 75 -6.12 -1.61 8.47
N VAL A 76 -5.46 -2.21 7.47
CA VAL A 76 -5.75 -3.59 7.04
C VAL A 76 -5.58 -4.61 8.18
N PRO A 77 -4.48 -4.63 8.97
CA PRO A 77 -4.36 -5.56 10.10
C PRO A 77 -5.40 -5.31 11.19
N GLY A 78 -5.73 -4.05 11.47
CA GLY A 78 -6.78 -3.69 12.42
C GLY A 78 -8.16 -4.21 11.98
N MET A 79 -8.44 -4.13 10.68
CA MET A 79 -9.66 -4.65 10.07
C MET A 79 -9.71 -6.18 10.08
N VAL A 80 -8.60 -6.87 9.81
CA VAL A 80 -8.52 -8.34 9.95
C VAL A 80 -8.85 -8.75 11.38
N MET A 81 -8.25 -8.10 12.38
CA MET A 81 -8.54 -8.37 13.79
C MET A 81 -10.01 -8.12 14.14
N PHE A 82 -10.57 -7.01 13.67
CA PHE A 82 -12.00 -6.70 13.87
C PHE A 82 -12.90 -7.79 13.30
N GLN A 83 -12.62 -8.25 12.08
CA GLN A 83 -13.36 -9.33 11.42
C GLN A 83 -13.21 -10.68 12.12
N MET A 84 -12.08 -10.93 12.80
CA MET A 84 -11.88 -12.18 13.55
C MET A 84 -12.60 -12.20 14.92
N ILE A 85 -12.86 -11.02 15.49
CA ILE A 85 -13.53 -10.89 16.79
C ILE A 85 -15.06 -10.94 16.66
N HIS A 86 -15.60 -10.57 15.49
CA HIS A 86 -17.03 -10.53 15.20
C HIS A 86 -17.50 -11.75 14.41
#